data_AF-A0A7R9WQX6-F1
#
_entry.id   AF-A0A7R9WQX6-F1
#
_cell.length_a   1.000
_cell.length_b   1.000
_cell.length_c   1.000
_cell.angle_alpha   90.00
_cell.angle_beta   90.00
_cell.angle_gamma   90.00
#
_symmetry.space_group_name_H-M   'P 1'
#
loop_
_entity.id
_entity.type
_entity.pdbx_description
1 polymer ?
#
loop_
_entity_poly.entity_id
_entity_poly.type
_entity_poly.pdbx_seq_one_letter_code
_entity_poly.pdbx_strand_id
1 'polypeptide(L)'
;EAIAVTLEKPLGMILEEVEEGEPKGVYVLELAEEGSAVTAPYALQGLVVSKVSGQDCTTLAFDDVMEKLIEAPSPVELEFMGAEAEDMFPVGTAVQIKVLEEGDKETVIDAKVGDNLRQTLLDNQIEVYKGLKKKLGNCGGGGQCTFCAADFVESEGWAERSEYEDNKLKKFP
;
A
#
# COMPACT_ATOMS: atom_id res chain seq x y z
N GLU A 1 -8.82 -11.22 -1.29
CA GLU A 1 -10.00 -11.56 -0.47
C GLU A 1 -11.01 -10.42 -0.61
N ALA A 2 -12.32 -10.70 -0.61
CA ALA A 2 -13.34 -9.66 -0.78
C ALA A 2 -13.74 -9.07 0.59
N ILE A 3 -13.71 -7.75 0.72
CA ILE A 3 -14.08 -7.02 1.93
C ILE A 3 -15.50 -6.47 1.75
N ALA A 4 -16.44 -6.92 2.57
CA ALA A 4 -17.82 -6.43 2.54
C ALA A 4 -18.07 -5.46 3.70
N VAL A 5 -18.66 -4.30 3.40
CA VAL A 5 -19.03 -3.28 4.39
C VAL A 5 -20.39 -2.68 4.08
N THR A 6 -21.00 -2.07 5.10
CA THR A 6 -22.26 -1.36 4.99
C THR A 6 -22.02 0.08 5.45
N LEU A 7 -22.23 1.05 4.57
CA LEU A 7 -21.86 2.45 4.78
C LEU A 7 -23.07 3.38 4.66
N GLU A 8 -23.18 4.35 5.56
CA GLU A 8 -24.22 5.38 5.49
C GLU A 8 -23.84 6.51 4.54
N LYS A 9 -24.80 7.06 3.78
CA LYS A 9 -24.56 8.27 2.99
C LYS A 9 -24.46 9.49 3.92
N PRO A 10 -23.55 10.46 3.65
CA PRO A 10 -22.56 10.45 2.57
C PRO A 10 -21.42 9.46 2.85
N LEU A 11 -20.98 8.73 1.81
CA LEU A 11 -19.95 7.70 1.95
C LEU A 11 -18.58 8.31 2.27
N GLY A 12 -18.27 9.48 1.71
CA GLY A 12 -16.96 10.14 1.85
C GLY A 12 -15.82 9.35 1.24
N MET A 13 -16.04 8.70 0.11
CA MET A 13 -14.98 8.09 -0.69
C MET A 13 -14.70 8.99 -1.88
N ILE A 14 -13.44 9.34 -2.09
CA ILE A 14 -12.93 9.90 -3.34
C ILE A 14 -12.52 8.72 -4.21
N LEU A 15 -13.10 8.62 -5.41
CA LEU A 15 -12.91 7.48 -6.30
C LEU A 15 -12.15 7.92 -7.55
N GLU A 16 -11.34 7.01 -8.09
CA GLU A 16 -10.64 7.17 -9.37
C GLU A 16 -10.78 5.90 -10.22
N GLU A 17 -10.66 6.04 -11.54
CA GLU A 17 -10.69 4.91 -12.48
C GLU A 17 -9.50 3.97 -12.24
N VAL A 18 -9.74 2.66 -12.30
CA VAL A 18 -8.64 1.67 -12.23
C VAL A 18 -7.69 1.83 -13.43
N GLU A 19 -8.24 2.16 -14.60
CA GLU A 19 -7.47 2.52 -15.79
C GLU A 19 -8.20 3.66 -16.51
N GLU A 20 -7.50 4.76 -16.74
CA GLU A 20 -8.07 6.00 -17.29
C GLU A 20 -8.80 5.73 -18.62
N GLY A 21 -10.10 6.03 -18.66
CA GLY A 21 -10.95 5.90 -19.85
C GLY A 21 -11.37 4.47 -20.22
N GLU A 22 -11.00 3.45 -19.44
CA GLU A 22 -11.39 2.06 -19.66
C GLU A 22 -12.44 1.59 -18.64
N PRO A 23 -13.42 0.75 -19.04
CA PRO A 23 -14.47 0.29 -18.15
C PRO A 23 -13.97 -0.84 -17.23
N LYS A 24 -13.02 -0.51 -16.35
CA LYS A 24 -12.38 -1.44 -15.38
C LYS A 24 -12.78 -1.15 -13.93
N GLY A 25 -13.85 -0.38 -13.73
CA GLY A 25 -14.33 0.03 -12.42
C GLY A 25 -13.50 1.14 -11.80
N VAL A 26 -13.67 1.31 -10.49
CA VAL A 26 -13.07 2.40 -9.72
C VAL A 26 -12.45 1.88 -8.44
N TYR A 27 -11.44 2.59 -7.95
CA TYR A 27 -10.82 2.33 -6.66
C TYR A 27 -10.94 3.55 -5.74
N VAL A 28 -10.78 3.34 -4.44
CA VAL A 28 -10.81 4.40 -3.44
C VAL A 28 -9.46 5.09 -3.39
N LEU A 29 -9.37 6.33 -3.87
CA LEU A 29 -8.15 7.13 -3.83
C LEU A 29 -7.89 7.68 -2.42
N GLU A 30 -8.93 8.23 -1.78
CA GLU A 30 -8.86 8.89 -0.47
C GLU A 30 -10.22 8.83 0.24
N LEU A 31 -10.21 8.95 1.57
CA LEU A 31 -11.40 9.05 2.40
C LEU A 31 -11.56 10.46 2.97
N ALA A 32 -12.73 11.07 2.78
CA ALA A 32 -13.09 12.36 3.37
C ALA A 32 -13.49 12.19 4.85
N GLU A 33 -13.06 13.12 5.70
CA GLU A 33 -13.31 13.10 7.16
C GLU A 33 -14.79 13.06 7.56
N GLU A 34 -15.68 13.53 6.68
CA GLU A 34 -17.12 13.70 6.95
C GLU A 34 -17.99 12.50 6.53
N GLY A 35 -17.42 11.45 5.93
CA GLY A 35 -18.19 10.30 5.43
C GLY A 35 -18.08 9.05 6.28
N SER A 36 -19.05 8.14 6.12
CA SER A 36 -19.07 6.90 6.91
C SER A 36 -17.91 5.94 6.60
N ALA A 37 -17.28 6.05 5.43
CA ALA A 37 -16.14 5.23 5.04
C ALA A 37 -14.94 5.37 5.98
N VAL A 38 -14.71 6.54 6.59
CA VAL A 38 -13.59 6.74 7.55
C VAL A 38 -13.77 5.93 8.84
N THR A 39 -15.03 5.56 9.15
CA THR A 39 -15.37 4.77 10.35
C THR A 39 -15.46 3.27 10.06
N ALA A 40 -15.18 2.86 8.82
CA ALA A 40 -15.20 1.45 8.44
C ALA A 40 -14.18 0.66 9.26
N PRO A 41 -14.49 -0.61 9.63
CA PRO A 41 -13.59 -1.44 10.40
C PRO A 41 -12.34 -1.90 9.61
N TYR A 42 -12.23 -1.54 8.33
CA TYR A 42 -11.16 -1.91 7.41
C TYR A 42 -10.61 -0.65 6.74
N ALA A 43 -9.32 -0.66 6.38
CA ALA A 43 -8.74 0.36 5.51
C ALA A 43 -9.31 0.18 4.09
N LEU A 44 -10.10 1.15 3.63
CA LEU A 44 -10.75 1.08 2.31
C LEU A 44 -9.94 1.73 1.19
N GLN A 45 -8.98 2.60 1.53
CA GLN A 45 -8.12 3.27 0.56
C GLN A 45 -7.30 2.25 -0.25
N GLY A 46 -7.21 2.47 -1.56
CA GLY A 46 -6.56 1.56 -2.52
C GLY A 46 -7.41 0.38 -2.96
N LEU A 47 -8.58 0.13 -2.36
CA LEU A 47 -9.43 -1.00 -2.75
C LEU A 47 -10.32 -0.66 -3.94
N VAL A 48 -10.54 -1.64 -4.81
CA VAL A 48 -11.46 -1.56 -5.95
C VAL A 48 -12.88 -1.82 -5.48
N VAL A 49 -13.82 -0.97 -5.86
CA VAL A 49 -15.26 -1.19 -5.63
C VAL A 49 -15.73 -2.30 -6.56
N SER A 50 -15.88 -3.52 -6.03
CA SER A 50 -16.27 -4.67 -6.83
C SER A 50 -17.76 -4.78 -7.00
N LYS A 51 -18.53 -4.49 -5.95
CA LYS A 51 -19.99 -4.47 -6.03
C LYS A 51 -20.63 -3.33 -5.24
N VAL A 52 -21.75 -2.86 -5.78
CA VAL A 52 -22.67 -1.94 -5.10
C VAL A 52 -24.03 -2.64 -5.01
N SER A 53 -24.52 -2.90 -3.79
CA SER A 53 -25.78 -3.60 -3.53
C SER A 53 -25.91 -4.93 -4.31
N GLY A 54 -24.82 -5.70 -4.37
CA GLY A 54 -24.73 -6.97 -5.08
C GLY A 54 -24.56 -6.89 -6.59
N GLN A 55 -24.51 -5.68 -7.18
CA GLN A 55 -24.27 -5.49 -8.61
C GLN A 55 -22.78 -5.31 -8.90
N ASP A 56 -22.25 -6.10 -9.83
CA ASP A 56 -20.84 -6.02 -10.24
C ASP A 56 -20.51 -4.66 -10.88
N CYS A 57 -19.39 -4.09 -10.47
CA CYS A 57 -18.88 -2.79 -10.91
C CYS A 57 -17.49 -2.87 -11.57
N THR A 58 -16.89 -4.06 -11.66
CA THR A 58 -15.50 -4.26 -12.10
C THR A 58 -15.29 -4.08 -13.60
N THR A 59 -16.38 -4.06 -14.35
CA THR A 59 -16.40 -3.94 -15.82
C THR A 59 -17.17 -2.72 -16.29
N LEU A 60 -17.38 -1.75 -15.38
CA LEU A 60 -18.15 -0.54 -15.64
C LEU A 60 -17.22 0.67 -15.78
N ALA A 61 -17.68 1.66 -16.54
CA ALA A 61 -17.03 2.96 -16.59
C ALA A 61 -17.29 3.75 -15.29
N PHE A 62 -16.47 4.77 -15.02
CA PHE A 62 -16.59 5.61 -13.83
C PHE A 62 -18.01 6.12 -13.58
N ASP A 63 -18.63 6.69 -14.60
CA ASP A 63 -19.96 7.29 -14.52
C ASP A 63 -21.04 6.26 -14.14
N ASP A 64 -20.94 5.03 -14.67
CA ASP A 64 -21.90 3.95 -14.38
C ASP A 64 -21.77 3.48 -12.92
N VAL A 65 -20.54 3.42 -12.39
CA VAL A 65 -20.31 3.09 -10.97
C VAL A 65 -20.86 4.19 -10.06
N MET A 66 -20.63 5.45 -10.43
CA MET A 66 -21.15 6.61 -9.69
C MET A 66 -22.68 6.63 -9.68
N GLU A 67 -23.32 6.33 -10.81
CA GLU A 67 -24.79 6.22 -10.90
C GLU A 67 -25.31 5.15 -9.93
N LYS A 68 -24.71 3.96 -9.90
CA LYS A 68 -25.08 2.90 -8.95
C LYS A 68 -24.94 3.33 -7.50
N LEU A 69 -23.85 4.01 -7.14
CA LEU A 69 -23.64 4.52 -5.79
C LEU A 69 -24.69 5.57 -5.41
N ILE A 70 -25.08 6.43 -6.35
CA ILE A 70 -26.12 7.46 -6.14
C ILE A 70 -27.50 6.81 -5.98
N GLU A 71 -27.83 5.82 -6.81
CA GLU A 71 -29.13 5.12 -6.80
C GLU A 71 -29.30 4.18 -5.59
N ALA A 72 -28.21 3.62 -5.07
CA ALA A 72 -28.27 2.69 -3.95
C ALA A 72 -28.92 3.33 -2.70
N PRO A 73 -29.81 2.63 -1.98
CA PRO A 73 -30.38 3.13 -0.74
C PRO A 73 -29.29 3.29 0.34
N SER A 74 -29.50 4.19 1.31
CA SER A 74 -28.68 4.24 2.53
C SER A 74 -29.32 3.34 3.60
N PRO A 75 -28.58 2.47 4.28
CA PRO A 75 -27.15 2.20 4.13
C PRO A 75 -26.81 1.47 2.81
N VAL A 76 -25.66 1.79 2.22
CA VAL A 76 -25.17 1.17 0.99
C VAL A 76 -24.34 -0.07 1.34
N GLU A 77 -24.71 -1.22 0.78
CA GLU A 77 -23.89 -2.43 0.82
C GLU A 77 -22.81 -2.37 -0.26
N LEU A 78 -21.55 -2.49 0.14
CA LEU A 78 -20.40 -2.44 -0.76
C LEU A 78 -19.54 -3.67 -0.57
N GLU A 79 -19.09 -4.23 -1.68
CA GLU A 79 -17.98 -5.18 -1.69
C GLU A 79 -16.78 -4.53 -2.35
N PHE A 80 -15.63 -4.75 -1.74
CA PHE A 80 -14.34 -4.30 -2.19
C PHE A 80 -13.47 -5.51 -2.50
N MET A 81 -12.62 -5.39 -3.51
CA MET A 81 -11.53 -6.31 -3.74
C MET A 81 -10.23 -5.53 -3.58
N GLY A 82 -9.21 -6.19 -3.02
CA GLY A 82 -7.86 -5.67 -3.21
C GLY A 82 -7.66 -5.50 -4.72
N ALA A 83 -7.27 -4.31 -5.17
CA ALA A 83 -6.39 -4.26 -6.32
C ALA A 83 -5.29 -5.27 -5.99
N GLU A 84 -5.01 -6.24 -6.87
CA GLU A 84 -3.84 -7.10 -6.70
C GLU A 84 -2.71 -6.18 -6.22
N ALA A 85 -2.13 -6.43 -5.05
CA ALA A 85 -1.20 -5.51 -4.40
C ALA A 85 0.02 -5.14 -5.29
N GLU A 86 0.14 -5.84 -6.41
CA GLU A 86 1.04 -5.63 -7.53
C GLU A 86 0.76 -4.33 -8.32
N ASP A 87 -0.46 -3.77 -8.27
CA ASP A 87 -0.87 -2.61 -9.08
C ASP A 87 -1.04 -1.29 -8.31
N MET A 88 -0.97 -1.28 -6.97
CA MET A 88 -1.04 -0.02 -6.21
C MET A 88 0.17 0.88 -6.48
N PHE A 89 1.32 0.29 -6.81
CA PHE A 89 2.49 1.03 -7.26
C PHE A 89 3.22 0.24 -8.35
N PRO A 90 2.98 0.51 -9.64
CA PRO A 90 3.67 -0.17 -10.73
C PRO A 90 5.19 -0.12 -10.56
N VAL A 91 5.88 -1.23 -10.86
CA VAL A 91 7.36 -1.26 -10.86
C VAL A 91 7.91 -0.13 -11.73
N GLY A 92 8.81 0.67 -11.17
CA GLY A 92 9.36 1.86 -11.81
C GLY A 92 8.71 3.19 -11.40
N THR A 93 7.59 3.16 -10.68
CA THR A 93 6.94 4.36 -10.10
C THR A 93 7.93 5.09 -9.20
N ALA A 94 8.12 6.39 -9.43
CA ALA A 94 9.01 7.22 -8.63
C ALA A 94 8.43 7.44 -7.23
N VAL A 95 9.23 7.22 -6.20
CA VAL A 95 8.84 7.35 -4.79
C VAL A 95 9.94 8.07 -4.01
N GLN A 96 9.57 8.68 -2.88
CA GLN A 96 10.53 9.20 -1.91
C GLN A 96 10.54 8.30 -0.68
N ILE A 97 11.75 7.97 -0.21
CA ILE A 97 11.95 7.17 0.99
C ILE A 97 12.54 8.09 2.06
N LYS A 98 11.82 8.25 3.17
CA LYS A 98 12.32 8.92 4.37
C LYS A 98 13.08 7.90 5.22
N VAL A 99 14.41 8.01 5.25
CA VAL A 99 15.28 7.14 6.02
C VAL A 99 15.57 7.75 7.38
N LEU A 100 15.31 7.00 8.44
CA LEU A 100 15.63 7.37 9.82
C LEU A 100 16.86 6.58 10.28
N GLU A 101 17.97 7.28 10.48
CA GLU A 101 19.21 6.71 11.02
C GLU A 101 19.27 6.83 12.56
N GLU A 102 20.23 6.12 13.19
CA GLU A 102 20.46 6.29 14.64
C GLU A 102 20.82 7.74 14.97
N GLY A 103 20.28 8.24 16.08
CA GLY A 103 20.45 9.64 16.50
C GLY A 103 19.46 10.60 15.83
N ASP A 104 18.31 10.09 15.36
CA ASP A 104 17.21 10.86 14.78
C ASP A 104 17.60 11.67 13.54
N LYS A 105 18.61 11.19 12.81
CA LYS A 105 19.02 11.80 11.55
C LYS A 105 18.09 11.31 10.45
N GLU A 106 17.37 12.25 9.85
CA GLU A 106 16.46 12.00 8.73
C GLU A 106 17.12 12.36 7.40
N THR A 107 17.00 11.48 6.42
CA THR A 107 17.42 11.73 5.03
C THR A 107 16.31 11.29 4.08
N VAL A 108 15.95 12.13 3.12
CA VAL A 108 14.99 11.79 2.06
C VAL A 108 15.76 11.44 0.80
N ILE A 109 15.44 10.31 0.19
CA ILE A 109 16.06 9.84 -1.06
C ILE A 109 15.00 9.50 -2.11
N ASP A 110 15.34 9.75 -3.37
CA ASP A 110 14.52 9.33 -4.50
C ASP A 110 14.80 7.87 -4.86
N ALA A 111 13.75 7.11 -5.15
CA ALA A 111 13.82 5.71 -5.56
C ALA A 111 12.70 5.37 -6.54
N LYS A 112 12.67 4.12 -7.00
CA LYS A 112 11.56 3.56 -7.74
C LYS A 112 11.03 2.29 -7.09
N VAL A 113 9.74 2.04 -7.24
CA VAL A 113 9.15 0.77 -6.81
C VAL A 113 9.81 -0.39 -7.56
N GLY A 114 10.18 -1.43 -6.83
CA GLY A 114 10.97 -2.57 -7.31
C GLY A 114 12.49 -2.38 -7.22
N ASP A 115 12.99 -1.19 -6.86
CA ASP A 115 14.42 -1.00 -6.62
C ASP A 115 14.90 -1.83 -5.43
N ASN A 116 16.14 -2.30 -5.50
CA ASN A 116 16.77 -2.98 -4.36
C ASN A 116 17.12 -1.96 -3.26
N LEU A 117 16.32 -1.92 -2.20
CA LEU A 117 16.46 -0.95 -1.10
C LEU A 117 17.89 -0.84 -0.54
N ARG A 118 18.60 -1.98 -0.37
CA ARG A 118 20.00 -1.96 0.10
C ARG A 118 20.91 -1.18 -0.86
N GLN A 119 20.79 -1.43 -2.16
CA GLN A 119 21.62 -0.76 -3.16
C GLN A 119 21.25 0.73 -3.24
N THR A 120 19.96 1.05 -3.25
CA THR A 120 19.46 2.43 -3.24
C THR A 120 20.01 3.24 -2.05
N LEU A 121 20.04 2.66 -0.84
CA LEU A 121 20.63 3.30 0.34
C LEU A 121 22.14 3.54 0.16
N LEU A 122 22.88 2.54 -0.32
CA LEU A 122 24.33 2.64 -0.52
C LEU A 122 24.71 3.67 -1.60
N ASP A 123 23.96 3.73 -2.69
CA ASP A 123 24.17 4.68 -3.79
C ASP A 123 23.92 6.13 -3.33
N ASN A 124 23.00 6.31 -2.39
CA ASN A 124 22.72 7.59 -1.71
C ASN A 124 23.66 7.87 -0.51
N GLN A 125 24.77 7.13 -0.38
CA GLN A 125 25.77 7.29 0.68
C GLN A 125 25.21 7.07 2.10
N ILE A 126 24.10 6.35 2.24
CA ILE A 126 23.54 5.95 3.52
C ILE A 126 24.13 4.61 3.92
N GLU A 127 24.81 4.60 5.07
CA GLU A 127 25.52 3.42 5.54
C GLU A 127 24.57 2.42 6.21
N VAL A 128 24.25 1.35 5.49
CA VAL A 128 23.49 0.20 6.02
C VAL A 128 24.31 -0.68 6.98
N TYR A 129 25.64 -0.63 6.96
CA TYR A 129 26.48 -1.48 7.80
C TYR A 129 27.31 -0.69 8.82
N LYS A 130 27.00 -0.89 10.10
CA LYS A 130 27.75 -0.25 11.19
C LYS A 130 28.93 -1.08 11.67
N GLY A 131 30.04 -0.40 11.94
CA GLY A 131 31.22 -0.99 12.58
C GLY A 131 31.84 -2.17 11.82
N LEU A 132 32.21 -3.24 12.54
CA LEU A 132 32.90 -4.41 11.97
C LEU A 132 32.04 -5.21 10.97
N LYS A 133 30.71 -5.04 11.01
CA LYS A 133 29.76 -5.70 10.09
C LYS A 133 30.00 -5.27 8.63
N LYS A 134 30.45 -4.02 8.41
CA LYS A 134 30.74 -3.47 7.08
C LYS A 134 31.83 -4.24 6.34
N LYS A 135 32.86 -4.72 7.04
CA LYS A 135 34.05 -5.31 6.40
C LYS A 135 34.14 -6.82 6.43
N LEU A 136 33.53 -7.49 7.42
CA LEU A 136 33.81 -8.91 7.69
C LEU A 136 32.57 -9.81 7.83
N GLY A 137 31.35 -9.27 7.73
CA GLY A 137 30.16 -10.09 8.00
C GLY A 137 28.91 -9.77 7.18
N ASN A 138 28.95 -8.82 6.23
CA ASN A 138 27.80 -8.57 5.38
C ASN A 138 27.71 -9.61 4.24
N CYS A 139 26.49 -10.03 3.91
CA CYS A 139 26.22 -11.03 2.88
C CYS A 139 26.11 -10.46 1.46
N GLY A 140 26.43 -9.18 1.24
CA GLY A 140 26.32 -8.55 -0.08
C GLY A 140 24.89 -8.47 -0.65
N GLY A 141 23.85 -8.66 0.17
CA GLY A 141 22.45 -8.68 -0.28
C GLY A 141 21.83 -10.07 -0.42
N GLY A 142 22.57 -11.15 -0.11
CA GLY A 142 22.04 -12.52 -0.17
C GLY A 142 21.09 -12.93 0.97
N GLY A 143 20.61 -12.00 1.79
CA GLY A 143 19.63 -12.26 2.86
C GLY A 143 20.12 -13.07 4.08
N GLN A 144 21.35 -13.58 4.09
CA GLN A 144 21.81 -14.52 5.13
C GLN A 144 22.26 -13.86 6.45
N CYS A 145 22.80 -12.63 6.39
CA CYS A 145 23.42 -11.99 7.55
C CYS A 145 22.47 -11.15 8.41
N THR A 146 21.27 -10.83 7.91
CA THR A 146 20.26 -9.93 8.52
C THR A 146 20.74 -8.52 8.90
N PHE A 147 21.95 -8.11 8.50
CA PHE A 147 22.53 -6.84 8.94
C PHE A 147 21.94 -5.58 8.28
N CYS A 148 21.20 -5.74 7.18
CA CYS A 148 20.47 -4.66 6.53
C CYS A 148 18.96 -4.75 6.79
N ALA A 149 18.53 -5.47 7.83
CA ALA A 149 17.14 -5.45 8.27
C ALA A 149 16.77 -4.03 8.76
N ALA A 150 15.58 -3.58 8.39
CA ALA A 150 15.04 -2.27 8.71
C ALA A 150 13.57 -2.42 9.13
N ASP A 151 13.10 -1.49 9.97
CA ASP A 151 11.70 -1.34 10.31
C ASP A 151 11.04 -0.26 9.47
N PHE A 152 9.72 -0.26 9.48
CA PHE A 152 8.91 0.86 9.01
C PHE A 152 8.41 1.67 10.21
N VAL A 153 8.44 3.00 10.11
CA VAL A 153 7.82 3.88 11.11
C VAL A 153 6.33 4.04 10.79
N GLU A 154 6.00 4.21 9.51
CA GLU A 154 4.66 4.27 8.93
C GLU A 154 4.72 3.62 7.55
N SER A 155 3.79 2.73 7.21
CA SER A 155 3.74 2.12 5.89
C SER A 155 2.36 1.58 5.52
N GLU A 156 1.94 1.84 4.28
CA GLU A 156 0.78 1.22 3.64
C GLU A 156 1.24 0.28 2.52
N GLY A 157 0.46 -0.77 2.21
CA GLY A 157 0.71 -1.64 1.05
C GLY A 157 1.79 -2.72 1.21
N TRP A 158 2.24 -3.03 2.43
CA TRP A 158 3.20 -4.12 2.66
C TRP A 158 2.51 -5.45 2.98
N ALA A 159 3.03 -6.53 2.40
CA ALA A 159 2.60 -7.88 2.75
C ALA A 159 3.05 -8.25 4.17
N GLU A 160 2.31 -9.16 4.81
CA GLU A 160 2.75 -9.78 6.06
C GLU A 160 4.12 -10.46 5.86
N ARG A 161 4.90 -10.52 6.95
CA ARG A 161 6.18 -11.24 6.94
C ARG A 161 5.98 -12.69 6.56
N SER A 162 6.87 -13.20 5.73
CA SER A 162 6.92 -14.63 5.47
C SER A 162 7.35 -15.40 6.73
N GLU A 163 6.95 -16.67 6.86
CA GLU A 163 7.43 -17.55 7.94
C GLU A 163 8.97 -17.62 8.01
N TYR A 164 9.64 -17.46 6.87
CA TYR A 164 11.10 -17.43 6.80
C TYR A 164 11.66 -16.19 7.50
N GLU A 165 11.10 -15.01 7.20
CA GLU A 165 11.48 -13.74 7.80
C GLU A 165 11.18 -13.73 9.29
N ASP A 166 10.00 -14.19 9.70
CA ASP A 166 9.66 -14.34 11.12
C ASP A 166 10.64 -15.24 11.86
N ASN A 167 11.15 -16.28 11.20
CA ASN A 167 12.13 -17.16 11.83
C ASN A 167 13.53 -16.56 11.90
N LYS A 168 13.94 -15.76 10.92
CA LYS A 168 15.28 -15.19 10.80
C LYS A 168 15.44 -13.84 11.49
N LEU A 169 14.38 -13.04 11.52
CA LEU A 169 14.36 -11.65 11.99
C LEU A 169 13.75 -11.50 13.39
N LYS A 170 13.56 -12.58 14.17
CA LYS A 170 12.97 -12.56 15.53
C LYS A 170 13.47 -11.47 16.50
N LYS A 171 14.70 -10.98 16.30
CA LYS A 171 15.38 -9.98 17.16
C LYS A 171 15.60 -8.65 16.47
N PHE A 172 15.21 -8.55 15.21
CA PHE A 172 15.24 -7.35 14.43
C PHE A 172 13.81 -6.85 14.30
N PRO A 173 13.62 -5.53 14.26
CA PRO A 173 12.31 -4.99 13.98
C PRO A 173 11.70 -5.67 12.78
#